data_AF-A0A1Y3NFF7-F1
#
_entry.id   AF-A0A1Y3NFF7-F1
#
_cell.length_a   1.000
_cell.length_b   1.000
_cell.length_c   1.000
_cell.angle_alpha   90.00
_cell.angle_beta   90.00
_cell.angle_gamma   90.00
#
_symmetry.space_group_name_H-M   'P 1'
#
loop_
_entity.id
_entity.type
_entity.pdbx_description
1 polymer ?
#
loop_
_entity_poly.entity_id
_entity_poly.type
_entity_poly.pdbx_seq_one_letter_code
_entity_poly.pdbx_strand_id
1 'polypeptide(L)'
;YCPVSTNSKIKIELKDNKNENNYYKLFKYPTKFETISKDTKYAVYDLISKEFDNSNIGVNIVNDSTIQPIQNNIGLEVHRAQSGYAEEFGGFVITLKNSNVNKDLSITYFDIIPWFVSIYFDSFKIENTKIKNYHND
;
A
#
# COMPACT_ATOMS: atom_id res chain seq x y z
N TYR A 1 33.05 -3.64 -0.27
CA TYR A 1 32.38 -4.95 -0.28
C TYR A 1 31.10 -4.80 0.53
N CYS A 2 29.94 -4.73 -0.14
CA CYS A 2 28.64 -4.60 0.53
C CYS A 2 28.05 -6.02 0.61
N PRO A 3 27.96 -6.65 1.79
CA PRO A 3 27.35 -7.96 1.89
C PRO A 3 25.86 -7.82 1.58
N VAL A 4 25.44 -8.39 0.46
CA VAL A 4 24.03 -8.54 0.12
C VAL A 4 23.38 -9.42 1.20
N SER A 5 22.12 -9.13 1.56
CA SER A 5 21.42 -9.82 2.65
C SER A 5 21.48 -11.35 2.48
N THR A 6 21.91 -12.06 3.53
CA THR A 6 21.91 -13.52 3.60
C THR A 6 20.52 -14.11 3.88
N ASN A 7 19.50 -13.26 3.99
CA ASN A 7 18.12 -13.67 4.24
C ASN A 7 17.14 -12.78 3.44
N SER A 8 16.28 -13.40 2.65
CA SER A 8 15.22 -12.73 1.92
C SER A 8 13.97 -13.59 1.98
N LYS A 9 12.93 -13.10 2.67
CA LYS A 9 11.71 -13.87 2.95
C LYS A 9 10.47 -13.04 2.71
N ILE A 10 9.47 -13.66 2.07
CA ILE A 10 8.11 -13.13 2.01
C ILE A 10 7.25 -13.93 2.98
N LYS A 11 6.49 -13.24 3.83
CA LYS A 11 5.54 -13.85 4.75
C LYS A 11 4.12 -13.40 4.37
N ILE A 12 3.25 -14.36 4.13
CA ILE A 12 1.82 -14.10 3.88
C ILE A 12 1.06 -14.60 5.10
N GLU A 13 0.34 -13.70 5.76
CA GLU A 13 -0.53 -14.06 6.88
C GLU A 13 -1.73 -14.86 6.38
N LEU A 14 -2.01 -15.99 7.03
CA LEU A 14 -3.12 -16.87 6.75
C LEU A 14 -4.15 -16.73 7.86
N LYS A 15 -5.32 -16.19 7.51
CA LYS A 15 -6.46 -16.13 8.44
C LYS A 15 -7.14 -17.47 8.66
N ASP A 16 -6.84 -18.48 7.83
CA ASP A 16 -7.33 -19.85 7.99
C ASP A 16 -6.15 -20.83 7.94
N ASN A 17 -6.24 -21.92 8.71
CA ASN A 17 -5.12 -22.81 9.01
C ASN A 17 -4.78 -23.77 7.84
N LYS A 18 -5.59 -23.74 6.78
CA LYS A 18 -5.44 -24.56 5.56
C LYS A 18 -4.85 -23.70 4.44
N ASN A 19 -4.09 -24.32 3.52
CA ASN A 19 -3.46 -23.68 2.35
C ASN A 19 -4.45 -23.00 1.38
N GLU A 20 -5.73 -23.14 1.68
CA GLU A 20 -6.89 -22.64 0.97
C GLU A 20 -7.80 -22.01 2.03
N ASN A 21 -8.03 -20.70 1.89
CA ASN A 21 -9.12 -20.01 2.57
C ASN A 21 -10.28 -19.90 1.56
N ASN A 22 -11.51 -19.71 2.03
CA ASN A 22 -12.68 -19.48 1.19
C ASN A 22 -12.54 -18.27 0.23
N TYR A 23 -11.58 -17.38 0.48
CA TYR A 23 -11.36 -16.17 -0.33
C TYR A 23 -10.17 -16.28 -1.28
N TYR A 24 -9.10 -17.00 -0.91
CA TYR A 24 -7.87 -17.06 -1.69
C TYR A 24 -7.12 -18.37 -1.52
N LYS A 25 -6.36 -18.72 -2.55
CA LYS A 25 -5.46 -19.87 -2.63
C LYS A 25 -4.08 -19.40 -3.03
N LEU A 26 -3.05 -19.88 -2.36
CA LEU A 26 -1.68 -19.57 -2.71
C LEU A 26 -1.35 -20.16 -4.09
N PHE A 27 -0.75 -19.35 -4.97
CA PHE A 27 -0.36 -19.80 -6.32
C PHE A 27 0.68 -20.93 -6.26
N LYS A 28 1.59 -20.85 -5.28
CA LYS A 28 2.67 -21.81 -5.05
C LYS A 28 2.76 -22.16 -3.57
N TYR A 29 3.13 -23.40 -3.27
CA TYR A 29 3.33 -23.85 -1.89
C TYR A 29 4.49 -23.10 -1.24
N PRO A 30 4.35 -22.62 0.00
CA PRO A 30 5.43 -21.93 0.70
C PRO A 30 6.52 -22.91 1.14
N THR A 31 7.74 -22.38 1.33
CA THR A 31 8.86 -23.16 1.87
C THR A 31 8.51 -23.79 3.23
N LYS A 32 7.76 -23.05 4.06
CA LYS A 32 7.26 -23.55 5.35
C LYS A 32 6.06 -22.74 5.85
N PHE A 33 5.38 -23.30 6.85
CA PHE A 33 4.42 -22.55 7.65
C PHE A 33 5.01 -22.23 9.02
N GLU A 34 4.84 -20.98 9.47
CA GLU A 34 5.21 -20.54 10.81
C GLU A 34 3.95 -20.16 11.58
N THR A 35 3.73 -20.77 12.74
CA THR A 35 2.63 -20.40 13.65
C THR A 35 3.19 -19.46 14.71
N ILE A 36 2.69 -18.22 14.77
CA ILE A 36 3.14 -17.22 15.76
C ILE A 36 2.21 -17.19 16.97
N SER A 37 0.91 -17.41 16.76
CA SER A 37 -0.10 -17.45 17.81
C SER A 37 -1.13 -18.54 17.50
N LYS A 38 -2.09 -18.79 18.40
CA LYS A 38 -3.19 -19.74 18.14
C LYS A 38 -3.99 -19.40 16.87
N ASP A 39 -4.05 -18.12 16.51
CA ASP A 39 -4.92 -17.62 15.43
C ASP A 39 -4.12 -17.06 14.24
N THR A 40 -2.80 -16.93 14.36
CA THR A 40 -1.96 -16.33 13.32
C THR A 40 -0.92 -17.33 12.80
N LYS A 41 -1.08 -17.71 11.53
CA LYS A 41 -0.16 -18.56 10.80
C LYS A 41 0.37 -17.83 9.58
N TYR A 42 1.63 -18.03 9.24
CA TYR A 42 2.27 -17.45 8.07
C TYR A 42 2.68 -18.54 7.09
N ALA A 43 2.39 -18.33 5.81
CA ALA A 43 3.10 -18.97 4.71
C ALA A 43 4.40 -18.21 4.46
N VAL A 44 5.54 -18.90 4.60
CA VAL A 44 6.87 -18.30 4.46
C VAL A 44 7.54 -18.81 3.20
N TYR A 45 7.91 -17.88 2.32
CA TYR A 45 8.68 -18.12 1.11
C TYR A 45 10.11 -17.65 1.32
N ASP A 46 11.06 -18.59 1.28
CA ASP A 46 12.48 -18.28 1.32
C ASP A 46 12.99 -18.02 -0.08
N LEU A 47 13.22 -16.74 -0.41
CA LEU A 47 13.61 -16.32 -1.76
C LEU A 47 15.06 -16.66 -2.09
N ILE A 48 15.84 -17.14 -1.11
CA ILE A 48 17.20 -17.64 -1.35
C ILE A 48 17.15 -19.08 -1.83
N SER A 49 16.05 -19.79 -1.61
CA SER A 49 15.83 -21.12 -2.18
C SER A 49 15.73 -21.02 -3.70
N LYS A 50 16.50 -21.86 -4.41
CA LYS A 50 16.43 -22.02 -5.87
C LYS A 50 15.04 -22.39 -6.37
N GLU A 51 14.18 -22.90 -5.48
CA GLU A 51 12.77 -23.18 -5.78
C GLU A 51 12.00 -21.94 -6.23
N PHE A 52 12.44 -20.72 -5.87
CA PHE A 52 11.76 -19.47 -6.20
C PHE A 52 12.51 -18.60 -7.22
N ASP A 53 13.60 -19.11 -7.82
CA ASP A 53 14.28 -18.44 -8.92
C ASP A 53 13.29 -18.24 -10.08
N ASN A 54 13.13 -16.99 -10.52
CA ASN A 54 12.18 -16.57 -11.58
C ASN A 54 10.75 -17.08 -11.37
N SER A 55 10.34 -17.30 -10.12
CA SER A 55 8.98 -17.76 -9.80
C SER A 55 8.08 -16.60 -9.41
N ASN A 56 6.86 -16.61 -9.93
CA ASN A 56 5.82 -15.71 -9.45
C ASN A 56 5.29 -16.21 -8.11
N ILE A 57 5.29 -15.33 -7.10
CA ILE A 57 4.61 -15.54 -5.83
C ILE A 57 3.35 -14.68 -5.87
N GLY A 58 2.20 -15.32 -5.70
CA GLY A 58 0.91 -14.64 -5.79
C GLY A 58 -0.19 -15.44 -5.12
N VAL A 59 -1.38 -14.84 -5.10
CA VAL A 59 -2.60 -15.45 -4.60
C VAL A 59 -3.64 -15.45 -5.71
N ASN A 60 -4.31 -16.58 -5.89
CA ASN A 60 -5.48 -16.70 -6.74
C ASN A 60 -6.72 -16.51 -5.88
N ILE A 61 -7.68 -15.75 -6.39
CA ILE A 61 -8.99 -15.63 -5.75
C ILE A 61 -9.77 -16.90 -6.05
N VAL A 62 -10.26 -17.57 -5.00
CA VAL A 62 -11.05 -18.81 -5.14
C VAL A 62 -12.52 -18.48 -5.37
N ASN A 63 -12.99 -17.37 -4.78
CA ASN A 63 -14.37 -16.97 -4.90
C ASN A 63 -14.48 -15.43 -4.96
N ASP A 64 -14.52 -14.89 -6.18
CA ASP A 64 -14.70 -13.45 -6.42
C ASP A 64 -16.02 -12.94 -5.81
N SER A 65 -17.05 -13.79 -5.70
CA SER A 65 -18.37 -13.37 -5.18
C SER A 65 -18.41 -13.14 -3.67
N THR A 66 -17.40 -13.62 -2.92
CA THR A 66 -17.29 -13.40 -1.47
C THR A 66 -16.26 -12.33 -1.11
N ILE A 67 -15.49 -11.84 -2.09
CA ILE A 67 -14.64 -10.68 -1.89
C ILE A 67 -15.54 -9.46 -1.80
N GLN A 68 -15.82 -9.06 -0.57
CA GLN A 68 -16.25 -7.69 -0.31
C GLN A 68 -15.11 -6.80 -0.81
N PRO A 69 -15.37 -5.83 -1.71
CA PRO A 69 -14.35 -4.86 -2.07
C PRO A 69 -13.80 -4.29 -0.78
N ILE A 70 -12.47 -4.13 -0.70
CA ILE A 70 -11.84 -3.32 0.35
C ILE A 70 -12.67 -2.05 0.41
N GLN A 71 -13.40 -1.91 1.51
CA GLN A 71 -14.45 -0.95 1.76
C GLN A 71 -14.50 0.14 0.69
N ASN A 72 -15.55 0.17 -0.16
CA ASN A 72 -15.79 1.19 -1.22
C ASN A 72 -15.81 2.65 -0.71
N ASN A 73 -15.48 2.86 0.56
CA ASN A 73 -15.44 4.11 1.26
C ASN A 73 -14.06 4.30 1.89
N ILE A 74 -13.00 4.23 1.08
CA ILE A 74 -11.78 4.97 1.38
C ILE A 74 -12.18 6.44 1.24
N GLY A 75 -12.75 7.01 2.31
CA GLY A 75 -13.27 8.39 2.31
C GLY A 75 -12.22 9.42 1.92
N LEU A 76 -10.93 9.06 2.05
CA LEU A 76 -9.80 9.88 1.66
C LEU A 76 -8.68 8.99 1.10
N GLU A 77 -8.37 9.17 -0.19
CA GLU A 77 -7.19 8.60 -0.85
C GLU A 77 -6.07 9.66 -0.84
N VAL A 78 -4.88 9.27 -0.36
CA VAL A 78 -3.72 10.17 -0.23
C VAL A 78 -2.52 9.57 -0.95
N HIS A 79 -1.93 10.33 -1.85
CA HIS A 79 -0.67 9.99 -2.51
C HIS A 79 0.35 11.09 -2.24
N ARG A 80 1.55 10.71 -1.84
CA ARG A 80 2.70 11.62 -1.67
C ARG A 80 3.82 11.15 -2.57
N ALA A 81 4.23 12.00 -3.49
CA ALA A 81 5.40 11.80 -4.33
C ALA A 81 6.42 12.89 -4.06
N GLN A 82 7.70 12.54 -4.13
CA GLN A 82 8.79 13.48 -3.91
C GLN A 82 9.84 13.30 -5.00
N SER A 83 10.29 14.40 -5.61
CA SER A 83 11.23 14.38 -6.72
C SER A 83 12.72 14.38 -6.32
N GLY A 84 13.05 14.47 -5.03
CA GLY A 84 14.42 14.36 -4.52
C GLY A 84 14.69 15.17 -3.26
N TYR A 85 15.92 15.05 -2.73
CA TYR A 85 16.43 15.77 -1.55
C TYR A 85 17.72 16.56 -1.80
N ALA A 86 18.28 16.54 -3.03
CA ALA A 86 19.63 17.04 -3.31
C ALA A 86 19.66 18.34 -4.14
N GLU A 87 20.38 19.29 -3.55
CA GLU A 87 21.01 20.56 -3.95
C GLU A 87 20.36 21.58 -4.90
N GLU A 88 19.54 21.27 -5.90
CA GLU A 88 19.13 22.36 -6.83
C GLU A 88 17.63 22.54 -7.04
N PHE A 89 16.81 21.48 -7.20
CA PHE A 89 15.35 21.64 -7.32
C PHE A 89 14.58 20.43 -6.79
N GLY A 90 14.30 20.43 -5.48
CA GLY A 90 13.41 19.46 -4.85
C GLY A 90 11.95 19.92 -4.88
N GLY A 91 11.02 18.99 -5.06
CA GLY A 91 9.59 19.24 -4.97
C GLY A 91 8.86 18.05 -4.35
N PHE A 92 7.71 18.32 -3.76
CA PHE A 92 6.78 17.27 -3.33
C PHE A 92 5.40 17.57 -3.92
N VAL A 93 4.73 16.50 -4.32
CA VAL A 93 3.36 16.53 -4.84
C VAL A 93 2.52 15.69 -3.91
N ILE A 94 1.47 16.29 -3.36
CA ILE A 94 0.50 15.63 -2.50
C ILE A 94 -0.84 15.68 -3.20
N THR A 95 -1.41 14.51 -3.45
CA THR A 95 -2.75 14.37 -4.00
C THR A 95 -3.67 13.87 -2.91
N LEU A 96 -4.64 14.69 -2.54
CA LEU A 96 -5.72 14.37 -1.61
C LEU A 96 -7.00 14.22 -2.42
N LYS A 97 -7.58 13.02 -2.42
CA LYS A 97 -8.80 12.73 -3.17
C LYS A 97 -9.90 12.26 -2.21
N ASN A 98 -10.93 13.09 -2.08
CA ASN A 98 -12.16 12.70 -1.41
C ASN A 98 -12.96 11.79 -2.35
N SER A 99 -13.06 10.50 -2.00
CA SER A 99 -13.88 9.54 -2.77
C SER A 99 -15.36 9.64 -2.42
N ASN A 100 -15.72 10.38 -1.37
CA ASN A 100 -17.09 10.60 -0.95
C ASN A 100 -17.64 11.92 -1.51
N VAL A 101 -18.36 11.83 -2.62
CA VAL A 101 -18.98 12.99 -3.30
C VAL A 101 -20.10 13.68 -2.49
N ASN A 102 -20.58 13.04 -1.42
CA ASN A 102 -21.74 13.50 -0.65
C ASN A 102 -21.38 14.07 0.72
N LYS A 103 -20.12 14.02 1.11
CA LYS A 103 -19.66 14.55 2.39
C LYS A 103 -18.44 15.42 2.20
N ASP A 104 -18.47 16.58 2.82
CA ASP A 104 -17.30 17.44 2.90
C ASP A 104 -16.22 16.78 3.75
N LEU A 105 -14.98 17.02 3.37
CA LEU A 105 -13.80 16.46 4.03
C LEU A 105 -12.90 17.59 4.51
N SER A 106 -12.82 17.74 5.84
CA SER A 106 -11.86 18.64 6.46
C SER A 106 -10.51 17.93 6.56
N ILE A 107 -9.46 18.53 5.98
CA ILE A 107 -8.12 17.94 5.96
C ILE A 107 -7.16 18.91 6.64
N THR A 108 -6.50 18.43 7.70
CA THR A 108 -5.32 19.07 8.27
C THR A 108 -4.12 18.20 7.90
N TYR A 109 -3.21 18.75 7.10
CA TYR A 109 -2.04 18.04 6.61
C TYR A 109 -0.78 18.51 7.34
N PHE A 110 -0.03 17.55 7.88
CA PHE A 110 1.29 17.78 8.48
C PHE A 110 2.32 16.93 7.73
N ASP A 111 3.46 17.51 7.37
CA ASP A 111 4.58 16.78 6.80
C ASP A 111 5.84 17.01 7.63
N ILE A 112 6.68 15.98 7.72
CA ILE A 112 7.98 16.07 8.36
C ILE A 112 9.01 16.14 7.23
N ILE A 113 9.64 17.29 7.07
CA ILE A 113 10.73 17.48 6.11
C ILE A 113 12.04 17.07 6.84
N PRO A 114 12.73 16.00 6.41
CA PRO A 114 13.80 15.39 7.20
C PRO A 114 15.10 16.21 7.34
N TRP A 115 15.14 17.47 6.87
CA TRP A 115 16.36 18.30 6.80
C TRP A 115 16.03 19.78 7.02
N PHE A 116 16.99 20.55 7.52
CA PHE A 116 16.92 22.01 7.67
C PHE A 116 17.07 22.67 6.29
N VAL A 117 15.99 22.68 5.50
CA VAL A 117 15.95 23.33 4.18
C VAL A 117 15.12 24.61 4.26
N SER A 118 15.63 25.69 3.67
CA SER A 118 14.85 26.91 3.44
C SER A 118 13.74 26.58 2.44
N ILE A 119 12.50 26.49 2.93
CA ILE A 119 11.33 26.25 2.07
C ILE A 119 11.00 27.57 1.38
N TYR A 120 11.33 27.68 0.10
CA TYR A 120 10.86 28.75 -0.76
C TYR A 120 9.65 28.26 -1.54
N PHE A 121 8.47 28.75 -1.19
CA PHE A 121 7.24 28.48 -1.95
C PHE A 121 7.20 29.39 -3.19
N ASP A 122 7.85 28.96 -4.27
CA ASP A 122 7.79 29.67 -5.55
C ASP A 122 6.42 29.47 -6.24
N SER A 123 5.83 28.28 -6.09
CA SER A 123 4.51 27.97 -6.65
C SER A 123 3.68 27.06 -5.74
N PHE A 124 2.78 27.65 -4.95
CA PHE A 124 1.69 26.90 -4.31
C PHE A 124 0.46 26.96 -5.22
N LYS A 125 0.07 25.82 -5.79
CA LYS A 125 -1.11 25.70 -6.65
C LYS A 125 -2.09 24.70 -6.06
N ILE A 126 -3.31 25.16 -5.77
CA ILE A 126 -4.44 24.29 -5.44
C ILE A 126 -5.26 24.13 -6.73
N GLU A 127 -5.40 22.88 -7.18
CA GLU A 127 -6.32 22.54 -8.27
C GLU A 127 -7.47 21.72 -7.72
N ASN A 128 -8.71 22.17 -7.97
CA ASN A 128 -9.90 21.38 -7.71
C ASN A 128 -10.55 20.99 -9.04
N THR A 129 -10.57 19.68 -9.32
CA THR A 129 -11.09 19.12 -10.58
C THR A 129 -12.60 18.86 -10.55
N LYS A 130 -13.28 19.04 -9.40
CA LYS A 130 -14.75 18.88 -9.29
C LYS A 130 -15.38 19.95 -8.40
N ILE A 131 -16.16 20.84 -9.00
CA ILE A 131 -16.98 21.83 -8.30
C ILE A 131 -18.39 21.23 -8.16
N LYS A 132 -18.85 21.01 -6.93
CA LYS A 132 -20.26 20.69 -6.67
C LYS A 132 -21.03 22.01 -6.73
N ASN A 133 -21.95 22.17 -7.68
CA ASN A 133 -22.77 23.37 -7.79
C ASN A 133 -23.83 23.35 -6.68
N TYR A 134 -23.72 24.26 -5.72
CA TYR A 134 -24.65 24.41 -4.60
C TYR A 134 -25.93 25.21 -4.95
N HIS A 135 -26.18 25.50 -6.23
CA HIS A 135 -27.41 26.13 -6.69
C HIS A 135 -28.40 25.08 -7.18
N ASN A 136 -29.15 24.50 -6.24
CA ASN A 136 -30.56 24.06 -6.36
C ASN A 136 -30.87 23.07 -5.21
N ASP A 137 -31.04 23.61 -4.01
CA ASP A 137 -31.87 23.00 -2.95
C ASP A 137 -32.77 24.10 -2.37
#